data_AF-A0A0Q5SWA8-F1
#
_entry.id   AF-A0A0Q5SWA8-F1
#
_cell.length_a   1.000
_cell.length_b   1.000
_cell.length_c   1.000
_cell.angle_alpha   90.00
_cell.angle_beta   90.00
_cell.angle_gamma   90.00
#
_symmetry.space_group_name_H-M   'P 1'
#
loop_
_entity.id
_entity.type
_entity.pdbx_description
1 polymer ?
#
loop_
_entity_poly.entity_id
_entity_poly.type
_entity_poly.pdbx_seq_one_letter_code
_entity_poly.pdbx_strand_id
1 'polypeptide(L)'
;MYMKHKFLNILINSALMVTASQIIYAQTAPNISTASSFALYTSVGGFGNTGTTSITGDVGNGAGAVTGSAVTVTGQTHFGDGAGVWRPPA
;
A
#
# COMPACT_ATOMS: atom_id res chain seq x y z
N MET A 1 -0.50 10.79 55.53
CA MET A 1 -0.94 10.03 54.33
C MET A 1 -0.97 10.93 53.09
N TYR A 2 0.14 11.62 52.75
CA TYR A 2 0.20 12.63 51.68
C TYR A 2 0.92 12.14 50.41
N MET A 3 1.82 11.15 50.54
CA MET A 3 2.57 10.56 49.41
C MET A 3 1.74 9.60 48.54
N LYS A 4 0.69 8.97 49.09
CA LYS A 4 -0.17 8.02 48.37
C LYS A 4 -0.93 8.67 47.21
N HIS A 5 -1.39 9.91 47.39
CA HIS A 5 -2.06 10.69 46.34
C HIS A 5 -1.10 11.13 45.24
N LYS A 6 0.16 11.46 45.57
CA LYS A 6 1.19 11.81 44.58
C LYS A 6 1.58 10.61 43.72
N PHE A 7 1.76 9.44 44.32
CA PHE A 7 2.06 8.21 43.60
C PHE A 7 0.91 7.78 42.69
N LEU A 8 -0.33 7.85 43.19
CA LEU A 8 -1.53 7.55 42.40
C LEU A 8 -1.66 8.50 41.20
N ASN A 9 -1.39 9.80 41.38
CA ASN A 9 -1.42 10.77 40.29
C ASN A 9 -0.35 10.49 39.23
N ILE A 10 0.86 10.08 39.63
CA ILE A 10 1.92 9.68 38.67
C ILE A 10 1.46 8.46 37.86
N LEU A 11 0.89 7.46 38.54
CA LEU A 11 0.41 6.25 37.87
C LEU A 11 -0.70 6.56 36.86
N ILE A 12 -1.68 7.39 37.23
CA ILE A 12 -2.76 7.81 36.35
C ILE A 12 -2.23 8.57 35.12
N ASN A 13 -1.33 9.54 35.31
CA ASN A 13 -0.80 10.32 34.18
C ASN A 13 0.06 9.45 33.24
N SER A 14 0.86 8.53 33.78
CA SER A 14 1.63 7.60 32.96
C SER A 14 0.73 6.67 32.13
N ALA A 15 -0.35 6.15 32.72
CA ALA A 15 -1.34 5.34 32.00
C ALA A 15 -2.07 6.15 30.92
N LEU A 16 -2.36 7.43 31.19
CA LEU A 16 -3.01 8.32 30.22
C LEU A 16 -2.11 8.61 29.02
N MET A 17 -0.81 8.84 29.24
CA MET A 17 0.16 9.08 28.16
C MET A 17 0.36 7.85 27.27
N VAL A 18 0.47 6.67 27.89
CA VAL A 18 0.61 5.40 27.14
C VAL A 18 -0.65 5.13 26.32
N THR A 19 -1.83 5.28 26.90
CA THR A 19 -3.09 4.99 26.18
C THR A 19 -3.41 6.04 25.11
N ALA A 20 -3.18 7.33 25.36
CA ALA A 20 -3.40 8.39 24.38
C ALA A 20 -2.53 8.23 23.13
N SER A 21 -1.29 7.75 23.28
CA SER A 21 -0.38 7.51 22.15
C SER A 21 -0.87 6.42 21.18
N GLN A 22 -1.74 5.51 21.63
CA GLN A 22 -2.27 4.41 20.80
C GLN A 22 -3.50 4.80 19.96
N ILE A 23 -4.03 6.01 20.15
CA ILE A 23 -5.25 6.49 19.47
C ILE A 23 -4.96 7.66 18.53
N ILE A 24 -3.71 8.16 18.52
CA ILE A 24 -3.29 9.24 17.62
C ILE A 24 -2.78 8.62 16.32
N TYR A 25 -3.65 8.56 15.32
CA TYR A 25 -3.28 8.23 13.95
C TYR A 25 -3.15 9.53 13.16
N ALA A 26 -1.94 10.03 12.97
CA ALA A 26 -1.67 11.21 12.13
C ALA A 26 -1.33 10.84 10.67
N GLN A 27 -1.08 9.56 10.40
CA GLN A 27 -0.75 9.07 9.07
C GLN A 27 -2.03 8.94 8.24
N THR A 28 -2.10 9.64 7.11
CA THR A 28 -3.12 9.41 6.09
C THR A 28 -2.59 8.40 5.08
N ALA A 29 -3.49 7.61 4.48
CA ALA A 29 -3.11 6.74 3.37
C ALA A 29 -2.51 7.58 2.24
N PRO A 30 -1.33 7.23 1.69
CA PRO A 30 -0.77 7.95 0.55
C PRO A 30 -1.74 7.93 -0.63
N ASN A 31 -1.89 9.06 -1.31
CA ASN A 31 -2.64 9.10 -2.56
C ASN A 31 -1.81 8.43 -3.66
N ILE A 32 -2.16 7.18 -3.98
CA ILE A 32 -1.53 6.40 -5.05
C ILE A 32 -2.28 6.50 -6.39
N SER A 33 -3.31 7.35 -6.47
CA SER A 33 -4.02 7.68 -7.71
C SER A 33 -4.41 6.42 -8.52
N THR A 34 -4.17 6.42 -9.83
CA THR A 34 -4.46 5.32 -10.76
C THR A 34 -3.70 4.03 -10.44
N ALA A 35 -2.61 4.07 -9.68
CA ALA A 35 -1.89 2.86 -9.28
C ALA A 35 -2.71 1.99 -8.30
N SER A 36 -3.76 2.54 -7.68
CA SER A 36 -4.62 1.80 -6.75
C SER A 36 -5.41 0.64 -7.39
N SER A 37 -5.63 0.63 -8.71
CA SER A 37 -6.34 -0.46 -9.39
C SER A 37 -5.41 -1.63 -9.78
N PHE A 38 -4.10 -1.41 -9.74
CA PHE A 38 -3.10 -2.39 -10.16
C PHE A 38 -2.68 -3.33 -9.02
N ALA A 39 -2.73 -4.63 -9.29
CA ALA A 39 -2.11 -5.64 -8.44
C ALA A 39 -0.61 -5.75 -8.72
N LEU A 40 -0.20 -5.59 -9.99
CA LEU A 40 1.20 -5.56 -10.40
C LEU A 40 1.42 -4.42 -11.38
N TYR A 41 2.38 -3.55 -11.06
CA TYR A 41 2.68 -2.38 -11.87
C TYR A 41 4.18 -2.12 -11.94
N THR A 42 4.66 -1.70 -13.10
CA THR A 42 5.99 -1.09 -13.25
C THR A 42 5.96 0.04 -14.27
N SER A 43 6.63 1.15 -14.00
CA SER A 43 6.68 2.27 -14.96
C SER A 43 7.53 1.92 -16.19
N VAL A 44 8.74 1.40 -15.96
CA VAL A 44 9.66 0.94 -17.01
C VAL A 44 10.29 -0.36 -16.53
N GLY A 45 9.73 -1.48 -16.96
CA GLY A 45 10.16 -2.82 -16.57
C GLY A 45 9.42 -3.90 -17.34
N GLY A 46 10.13 -5.00 -17.62
CA GLY A 46 9.51 -6.19 -18.20
C GLY A 46 8.84 -7.07 -17.14
N PHE A 47 7.84 -7.83 -17.54
CA PHE A 47 7.26 -8.90 -16.73
C PHE A 47 7.69 -10.27 -17.28
N GLY A 48 8.04 -11.19 -16.38
CA GLY A 48 8.33 -12.57 -16.70
C GLY A 48 7.53 -13.49 -15.77
N ASN A 49 6.64 -14.31 -16.32
CA ASN A 49 5.88 -15.28 -15.53
C ASN A 49 6.42 -16.70 -15.73
N THR A 50 6.60 -17.44 -14.64
CA THR A 50 6.99 -18.85 -14.65
C THR A 50 5.94 -19.67 -13.93
N GLY A 51 5.37 -20.69 -14.61
CA GLY A 51 4.33 -21.54 -14.04
C GLY A 51 2.93 -20.92 -14.10
N THR A 52 2.00 -21.52 -13.36
CA THR A 52 0.59 -21.10 -13.33
C THR A 52 0.38 -20.02 -12.26
N THR A 53 -0.04 -18.84 -12.69
CA THR A 53 -0.28 -17.68 -11.82
C THR A 53 -1.68 -17.12 -12.06
N SER A 54 -2.37 -16.77 -10.97
CA SER A 54 -3.63 -16.04 -11.00
C SER A 54 -3.47 -14.70 -10.26
N ILE A 55 -3.93 -13.62 -10.88
CA ILE A 55 -3.85 -12.25 -10.36
C ILE A 55 -5.26 -11.67 -10.26
N THR A 56 -5.57 -10.98 -9.17
CA THR A 56 -6.79 -10.21 -8.99
C THR A 56 -6.44 -8.73 -8.86
N GLY A 57 -6.93 -7.91 -9.79
CA GLY A 57 -6.52 -6.53 -10.01
C GLY A 57 -5.79 -6.35 -11.34
N ASP A 58 -5.61 -5.11 -11.75
CA ASP A 58 -5.01 -4.79 -13.05
C ASP A 58 -3.51 -5.11 -13.06
N VAL A 59 -2.97 -5.42 -14.24
CA VAL A 59 -1.54 -5.68 -14.43
C VAL A 59 -1.05 -4.80 -15.56
N GLY A 60 0.04 -4.06 -15.37
CA GLY A 60 0.51 -3.20 -16.46
C GLY A 60 1.93 -2.69 -16.35
N ASN A 61 2.47 -2.31 -17.50
CA ASN A 61 3.72 -1.58 -17.61
C ASN A 61 3.62 -0.39 -18.56
N GLY A 62 4.40 0.66 -18.25
CA GLY A 62 4.54 1.80 -19.16
C GLY A 62 5.48 1.48 -20.33
N ALA A 63 6.53 0.69 -20.07
CA ALA A 63 7.44 0.16 -21.08
C ALA A 63 8.12 -1.13 -20.60
N GLY A 64 8.44 -2.04 -21.51
CA GLY A 64 9.17 -3.29 -21.23
C GLY A 64 8.50 -4.53 -21.81
N ALA A 65 9.25 -5.62 -21.96
CA ALA A 65 8.75 -6.85 -22.55
C ALA A 65 7.93 -7.68 -21.54
N VAL A 66 6.87 -8.33 -22.01
CA VAL A 66 6.12 -9.33 -21.24
C VAL A 66 6.47 -10.71 -21.79
N THR A 67 6.95 -11.61 -20.94
CA THR A 67 7.50 -12.90 -21.32
C THR A 67 7.02 -14.02 -20.39
N GLY A 68 7.17 -15.28 -20.82
CA GLY A 68 6.88 -16.45 -20.01
C GLY A 68 5.46 -17.01 -20.17
N SER A 69 5.01 -17.78 -19.18
CA SER A 69 3.73 -18.50 -19.22
C SER A 69 2.52 -17.56 -19.12
N ALA A 70 1.38 -17.96 -19.69
CA ALA A 70 0.13 -17.21 -19.57
C ALA A 70 -0.30 -17.05 -18.10
N VAL A 71 -0.93 -15.92 -17.80
CA VAL A 71 -1.43 -15.57 -16.47
C VAL A 71 -2.95 -15.43 -16.53
N THR A 72 -3.65 -15.95 -15.52
CA THR A 72 -5.09 -15.71 -15.35
C THR A 72 -5.29 -14.40 -14.60
N VAL A 73 -5.77 -13.37 -15.29
CA VAL A 73 -6.03 -12.05 -14.67
C VAL A 73 -7.52 -11.85 -14.48
N THR A 74 -7.93 -11.59 -13.24
CA THR A 74 -9.26 -11.06 -12.89
C THR A 74 -9.13 -9.55 -12.74
N GLY A 75 -9.17 -8.84 -13.86
CA GLY A 75 -8.80 -7.43 -14.01
C GLY A 75 -8.47 -7.12 -15.48
N GLN A 76 -7.90 -5.96 -15.75
CA GLN A 76 -7.42 -5.56 -17.07
C GLN A 76 -5.90 -5.66 -17.20
N THR A 77 -5.41 -5.86 -18.43
CA THR A 77 -3.97 -5.84 -18.74
C THR A 77 -3.61 -4.59 -19.53
N HIS A 78 -2.66 -3.79 -19.02
CA HIS A 78 -2.23 -2.50 -19.54
C HIS A 78 -0.74 -2.51 -19.90
N PHE A 79 -0.39 -3.18 -20.99
CA PHE A 79 1.00 -3.28 -21.44
C PHE A 79 1.27 -2.32 -22.60
N GLY A 80 2.10 -1.30 -22.35
CA GLY A 80 2.47 -0.29 -23.35
C GLY A 80 1.33 0.63 -23.79
N ASP A 81 0.22 0.67 -23.04
CA ASP A 81 -0.88 1.60 -23.27
C ASP A 81 -0.82 2.81 -22.32
N GLY A 82 -1.70 3.79 -22.55
CA GLY A 82 -1.73 5.02 -21.75
C GLY A 82 -2.19 4.84 -20.30
N ALA A 83 -2.85 3.74 -19.96
CA ALA A 83 -3.24 3.41 -18.59
C ALA A 83 -2.10 2.71 -17.84
N GLY A 84 -1.22 1.99 -18.54
CA GLY A 84 0.03 1.44 -18.04
C GLY A 84 1.11 2.49 -17.78
N VAL A 85 0.94 3.73 -18.24
CA VAL A 85 1.83 4.84 -17.90
C VAL A 85 1.29 5.57 -16.66
N TRP A 86 2.07 5.56 -15.58
CA TRP A 86 1.73 6.28 -14.36
C TRP A 86 1.61 7.76 -14.66
N ARG A 87 0.48 8.37 -14.24
CA ARG A 87 0.28 9.81 -14.29
C ARG A 87 0.22 10.37 -12.86
N PRO A 88 1.09 11.33 -12.50
CA PRO A 88 1.06 11.92 -11.17
C PRO A 88 -0.31 12.50 -10.83
N PRO A 89 -0.75 12.41 -9.56
CA PRO A 89 -1.85 13.25 -9.10
C PRO A 89 -1.46 14.73 -9.26
N ALA A 90 -2.39 15.54 -9.75
CA ALA A 90 -2.24 17.00 -9.84
C ALA A 90 -2.22 17.65 -8.46
#